data_AF-A0A3C1KMY1-F1
#
_entry.id   AF-A0A3C1KMY1-F1
#
_cell.length_a   1.000
_cell.length_b   1.000
_cell.length_c   1.000
_cell.angle_alpha   90.00
_cell.angle_beta   90.00
_cell.angle_gamma   90.00
#
_symmetry.space_group_name_H-M   'P 1'
#
loop_
_entity.id
_entity.type
_entity.pdbx_description
1 polymer ?
#
loop_
_entity_poly.entity_id
_entity_poly.type
_entity_poly.pdbx_seq_one_letter_code
_entity_poly.pdbx_strand_id
1 'polypeptide(L)'
;MRTDVAEVLIDIEAELRRLGLWDATPPPTEALASTEPFAIDTLTPPQWLQFIFLPTLYRMLEEGAPLPERCGIAPMAEEFFSG
;
A
#
# COMPACT_ATOMS: atom_id res chain seq x y z
N MET A 1 -5.96 20.71 6.14
CA MET A 1 -4.90 19.86 5.56
C MET A 1 -4.78 18.66 6.50
N ARG A 2 -5.12 17.45 6.04
CA ARG A 2 -5.10 16.24 6.88
C ARG A 2 -3.65 15.74 6.99
N THR A 3 -2.81 16.48 7.71
CA THR A 3 -1.37 16.21 7.83
C THR A 3 -1.11 14.84 8.45
N ASP A 4 -1.93 14.44 9.42
CA ASP A 4 -1.80 13.17 10.15
C ASP A 4 -1.84 11.93 9.25
N VAL A 5 -2.61 11.94 8.16
CA VAL A 5 -2.66 10.80 7.23
C VAL A 5 -1.39 10.74 6.39
N ALA A 6 -0.90 11.88 5.90
CA ALA A 6 0.33 11.91 5.12
C ALA A 6 1.54 11.45 5.94
N GLU A 7 1.60 11.83 7.22
CA GLU A 7 2.62 11.37 8.16
C GLU A 7 2.59 9.84 8.31
N VAL A 8 1.41 9.25 8.50
CA VAL A 8 1.27 7.78 8.59
C VAL A 8 1.71 7.06 7.30
N LEU A 9 1.44 7.63 6.12
CA LEU A 9 1.90 7.04 4.86
C LEU A 9 3.43 7.07 4.74
N ILE A 10 4.07 8.16 5.20
CA ILE A 10 5.52 8.29 5.25
C ILE A 10 6.11 7.27 6.24
N ASP A 11 5.47 7.07 7.39
CA ASP A 11 5.91 6.07 8.37
C ASP A 11 5.83 4.64 7.81
N ILE A 12 4.76 4.30 7.08
CA ILE A 12 4.64 3.00 6.39
C ILE A 12 5.79 2.82 5.39
N GLU A 13 6.06 3.84 4.58
CA GLU A 13 7.14 3.81 3.59
C GLU A 13 8.53 3.63 4.25
N ALA A 14 8.77 4.35 5.35
CA ALA A 14 10.01 4.26 6.12
C ALA A 14 10.18 2.85 6.74
N GLU A 15 9.12 2.29 7.30
CA GLU A 15 9.14 0.95 7.90
C GLU A 15 9.35 -0.15 6.85
N LEU A 16 8.70 -0.07 5.68
CA LEU A 16 8.94 -1.01 4.58
C LEU A 16 10.43 -1.02 4.17
N ARG A 17 11.05 0.15 4.08
CA ARG A 17 12.49 0.27 3.78
C ARG A 17 13.35 -0.28 4.90
N ARG A 18 13.04 0.07 6.15
CA ARG A 18 13.78 -0.37 7.34
C ARG A 18 13.77 -1.90 7.47
N LEU A 19 12.66 -2.53 7.12
CA LEU A 19 12.48 -3.99 7.14
C LEU A 19 13.03 -4.69 5.88
N GLY A 20 13.52 -3.94 4.89
CA GLY A 20 13.99 -4.52 3.62
C GLY A 20 12.88 -5.07 2.73
N LEU A 21 11.64 -4.64 2.94
CA LEU A 21 10.45 -5.03 2.18
C LEU A 21 10.11 -4.05 1.04
N TRP A 22 10.97 -3.03 0.84
CA TRP A 22 10.83 -2.06 -0.22
C TRP A 22 11.57 -2.52 -1.48
N ASP A 23 10.83 -2.74 -2.55
CA ASP A 23 11.37 -3.18 -3.83
C ASP A 23 11.93 -1.98 -4.62
N ALA A 24 13.13 -2.15 -5.18
CA ALA A 24 13.74 -1.14 -6.04
C ALA A 24 13.09 -1.08 -7.44
N THR A 25 12.52 -2.20 -7.89
CA THR A 25 11.95 -2.35 -9.23
C THR A 25 10.47 -2.70 -9.10
N PRO A 26 9.58 -2.01 -9.85
CA PRO A 26 8.16 -2.35 -9.84
C PRO A 26 7.89 -3.74 -10.42
N PRO A 27 6.84 -4.44 -9.94
CA PRO A 27 6.31 -5.63 -10.57
C PRO A 27 5.88 -5.36 -12.03
N PRO A 28 5.74 -6.41 -12.86
CA PRO A 28 5.16 -6.28 -14.19
C PRO A 28 3.78 -5.62 -14.17
N THR A 29 3.46 -4.86 -15.22
CA THR A 29 2.16 -4.16 -15.34
C THR A 29 0.98 -5.12 -15.22
N GLU A 30 1.14 -6.35 -15.70
CA GLU A 30 0.12 -7.40 -15.61
C GLU A 30 -0.18 -7.80 -14.17
N ALA A 31 0.83 -7.83 -13.30
CA ALA A 31 0.66 -8.09 -11.87
C ALA A 31 -0.03 -6.91 -11.16
N LEU A 32 0.31 -5.68 -11.55
CA LEU A 32 -0.36 -4.47 -11.03
C LEU A 32 -1.80 -4.32 -11.49
N ALA A 33 -2.20 -5.02 -12.57
CA ALA A 33 -3.53 -4.98 -13.16
C ALA A 33 -4.46 -6.10 -12.67
N SER A 34 -4.09 -6.85 -11.62
CA SER A 34 -4.97 -7.86 -11.04
C SER A 34 -6.29 -7.26 -10.58
N THR A 35 -7.38 -8.00 -10.81
CA THR A 35 -8.73 -7.64 -10.38
C THR A 35 -9.09 -8.24 -9.02
N GLU A 36 -8.25 -9.12 -8.47
CA GLU A 36 -8.48 -9.73 -7.17
C GLU A 36 -8.26 -8.72 -6.03
N PRO A 37 -8.97 -8.85 -4.90
CA PRO A 37 -8.75 -8.01 -3.73
C PRO A 37 -7.28 -8.05 -3.30
N PHE A 38 -6.70 -6.85 -3.13
CA PHE A 38 -5.29 -6.66 -2.78
C PHE A 38 -4.28 -7.27 -3.77
N ALA A 39 -4.71 -7.61 -5.00
CA ALA A 39 -3.89 -8.31 -5.98
C ALA A 39 -3.17 -9.55 -5.39
N ILE A 40 -3.85 -10.26 -4.47
CA ILE A 40 -3.25 -11.33 -3.66
C ILE A 40 -2.72 -12.52 -4.47
N ASP A 41 -3.21 -12.65 -5.71
CA ASP A 41 -2.79 -13.67 -6.67
C ASP A 41 -1.46 -13.33 -7.36
N THR A 42 -1.05 -12.06 -7.37
CA THR A 42 0.08 -11.56 -8.17
C THR A 42 1.11 -10.76 -7.37
N LEU A 43 0.75 -10.21 -6.21
CA LEU A 43 1.60 -9.37 -5.38
C LEU A 43 1.68 -9.89 -3.95
N THR A 44 2.85 -9.69 -3.34
CA THR A 44 2.96 -9.76 -1.87
C THR A 44 2.31 -8.53 -1.21
N PRO A 45 1.90 -8.59 0.06
CA PRO A 45 1.34 -7.44 0.75
C PRO A 45 2.25 -6.20 0.77
N PRO A 46 3.57 -6.32 0.99
CA PRO A 46 4.49 -5.17 0.87
C PRO A 46 4.50 -4.56 -0.54
N GLN A 47 4.47 -5.38 -1.59
CA GLN A 47 4.40 -4.90 -2.97
C GLN A 47 3.09 -4.18 -3.26
N TRP A 48 1.97 -4.74 -2.80
CA TRP A 48 0.67 -4.09 -2.93
C TRP A 48 0.64 -2.75 -2.17
N LEU A 49 1.22 -2.70 -0.96
CA LEU A 49 1.35 -1.46 -0.19
C LEU A 49 2.18 -0.41 -0.94
N GLN A 50 3.34 -0.80 -1.45
CA GLN A 50 4.28 0.08 -2.12
C GLN A 50 3.76 0.60 -3.46
N PHE A 51 3.24 -0.27 -4.32
CA PHE A 51 3.00 0.07 -5.73
C PHE A 51 1.54 0.42 -6.03
N ILE A 52 0.60 0.08 -5.15
CA ILE A 52 -0.83 0.36 -5.35
C ILE A 52 -1.35 1.28 -4.24
N PHE A 53 -1.19 0.89 -2.98
CA PHE A 53 -1.82 1.59 -1.86
C PHE A 53 -1.24 2.99 -1.62
N LEU A 54 0.08 3.10 -1.41
CA LEU A 54 0.75 4.39 -1.13
C LEU A 54 0.53 5.40 -2.27
N PRO A 55 0.79 5.08 -3.56
CA PRO A 55 0.60 6.04 -4.65
C PRO A 55 -0.86 6.47 -4.80
N THR A 56 -1.81 5.55 -4.57
CA THR A 56 -3.24 5.87 -4.64
C THR A 56 -3.64 6.88 -3.57
N LEU A 57 -3.20 6.68 -2.32
CA LEU A 57 -3.54 7.61 -1.24
C LEU A 57 -2.81 8.94 -1.35
N TYR A 58 -1.54 8.97 -1.78
CA TYR A 58 -0.86 10.23 -2.06
C TYR A 58 -1.59 11.05 -3.12
N ARG A 59 -1.99 10.42 -4.23
CA ARG A 59 -2.78 11.09 -5.28
C ARG A 59 -4.10 11.64 -4.73
N MET A 60 -4.82 10.87 -3.92
CA MET A 60 -6.08 11.34 -3.31
C MET A 60 -5.86 12.52 -2.36
N LEU A 61 -4.77 12.53 -1.59
CA LEU A 61 -4.41 13.65 -0.72
C LEU A 61 -4.06 14.91 -1.52
N GLU A 62 -3.29 14.75 -2.60
CA GLU A 62 -2.91 15.84 -3.50
C GLU A 62 -4.12 16.47 -4.21
N GLU A 63 -5.05 15.63 -4.67
CA GLU A 63 -6.30 16.06 -5.32
C GLU A 63 -7.34 16.62 -4.31
N GLY A 64 -7.11 16.48 -3.00
CA GLY A 64 -8.10 16.80 -1.97
C GLY A 64 -9.35 15.92 -2.04
N ALA A 65 -9.23 14.73 -2.64
CA ALA A 65 -10.30 13.77 -2.78
C ALA A 65 -10.68 13.14 -1.42
N PRO A 66 -11.94 12.71 -1.24
CA PRO A 66 -12.35 12.03 -0.01
C PRO A 66 -11.62 10.69 0.13
N LEU A 67 -10.92 10.52 1.25
CA LEU A 67 -10.27 9.26 1.62
C LEU A 67 -11.32 8.17 1.91
N PRO A 68 -11.00 6.89 1.69
CA PRO A 68 -11.90 5.79 2.02
C PRO A 68 -12.20 5.77 3.53
N GLU A 69 -13.48 5.66 3.90
CA GLU A 69 -13.92 5.62 5.30
C GLU A 69 -13.56 4.31 6.01
N ARG A 70 -13.26 3.26 5.24
CA ARG A 70 -12.86 1.95 5.74
C ARG A 70 -11.59 1.51 5.05
N CYS A 71 -10.60 1.09 5.84
CA CYS A 71 -9.37 0.50 5.37
C CYS A 71 -9.27 -0.94 5.91
N GLY A 72 -9.32 -1.92 5.02
CA GLY A 72 -9.32 -3.35 5.36
C GLY A 72 -7.93 -4.02 5.30
N ILE A 73 -6.85 -3.24 5.31
CA ILE A 73 -5.49 -3.75 5.06
C ILE A 73 -4.88 -4.47 6.26
N ALA A 74 -5.25 -4.06 7.48
CA ALA A 74 -4.70 -4.61 8.71
C ALA A 74 -4.91 -6.13 8.86
N PRO A 75 -6.14 -6.68 8.74
CA PRO A 75 -6.34 -8.12 8.84
C PRO A 75 -5.59 -8.89 7.74
N MET A 76 -5.48 -8.33 6.53
CA MET A 76 -4.72 -8.96 5.45
C MET A 76 -3.22 -9.04 5.78
N ALA A 77 -2.65 -7.96 6.31
CA ALA A 77 -1.24 -7.93 6.72
C ALA A 77 -0.98 -8.89 7.89
N GLU A 78 -1.87 -8.91 8.89
CA GLU A 78 -1.77 -9.82 10.04
C GLU A 78 -1.75 -11.29 9.60
N GLU A 79 -2.67 -11.69 8.71
CA GLU A 79 -2.69 -13.05 8.16
C GLU A 79 -1.37 -13.40 7.44
N PHE A 80 -0.84 -12.50 6.62
CA PHE A 80 0.42 -12.74 5.89
C PHE A 80 1.64 -12.89 6.82
N PHE A 81 1.73 -12.08 7.88
CA PHE A 81 2.85 -12.13 8.83
C PHE A 81 2.65 -13.15 9.96
N SER A 82 1.48 -13.80 10.04
CA SER A 82 1.20 -14.82 11.06
C SER A 82 1.79 -16.21 10.77
N GLY A 83 2.25 -16.45 9.54
CA GLY A 83 2.89 -17.69 9.09
C GLY A 83 4.41 -17.63 9.07
#